data_AF-I3Z7K1-F1
#
_entry.id   AF-I3Z7K1-F1
#
_cell.length_a   1.000
_cell.length_b   1.000
_cell.length_c   1.000
_cell.angle_alpha   90.00
_cell.angle_beta   90.00
_cell.angle_gamma   90.00
#
_symmetry.space_group_name_H-M   'P 1'
#
loop_
_entity.id
_entity.type
_entity.pdbx_description
1 polymer ?
#
loop_
_entity_poly.entity_id
_entity_poly.type
_entity_poly.pdbx_seq_one_letter_code
_entity_poly.pdbx_strand_id
1 'polypeptide(L)'
;MNTSKRKTTSLRLSDSVREKLEYLAKKENRSLNNLVDTLLAQVLGLREVGEEYELPEDFHNGITKSELMKGIEEDLKKIYHK
;
A
#
# COMPACT_ATOMS: atom_id res chain seq x y z
N MET A 1 -19.10 6.51 -9.19
CA MET A 1 -17.87 6.13 -8.46
C MET A 1 -16.72 6.97 -8.98
N ASN A 2 -16.21 7.90 -8.17
CA ASN A 2 -15.09 8.76 -8.56
C ASN A 2 -13.80 7.97 -8.31
N THR A 3 -13.27 7.30 -9.33
CA THR A 3 -12.00 6.57 -9.20
C THR A 3 -10.87 7.59 -9.18
N SER A 4 -10.29 7.84 -8.00
CA SER A 4 -9.12 8.72 -7.85
C SER A 4 -8.04 8.27 -8.84
N LYS A 5 -7.75 9.13 -9.83
CA LYS A 5 -6.79 8.84 -10.90
C LYS A 5 -5.40 8.67 -10.31
N ARG A 6 -4.91 7.43 -10.24
CA ARG A 6 -3.51 7.13 -9.87
C ARG A 6 -2.60 7.49 -11.04
N LYS A 7 -1.58 8.29 -10.78
CA LYS A 7 -0.54 8.66 -11.76
C LYS A 7 0.77 7.99 -11.39
N THR A 8 1.45 7.40 -12.37
CA THR A 8 2.78 6.82 -12.20
C THR A 8 3.84 7.89 -12.40
N THR A 9 4.80 7.98 -11.47
CA THR A 9 5.92 8.91 -11.55
C THR A 9 7.23 8.15 -11.36
N SER A 10 8.22 8.39 -12.22
CA SER A 10 9.57 7.83 -12.08
C SER A 10 10.49 8.85 -11.42
N LEU A 11 11.19 8.44 -10.37
CA LEU A 11 12.17 9.26 -9.65
C LEU A 11 13.58 8.71 -9.91
N ARG A 12 14.53 9.61 -10.20
CA ARG A 12 15.96 9.27 -10.21
C ARG A 12 16.53 9.59 -8.84
N LEU A 13 16.99 8.56 -8.13
CA LEU A 13 17.56 8.67 -6.79
C LEU A 13 19.03 8.28 -6.84
N SER A 14 19.84 8.87 -5.97
CA SER A 14 21.18 8.32 -5.70
C SER A 14 21.06 6.98 -4.98
N ASP A 15 22.08 6.13 -5.12
CA ASP A 15 22.07 4.79 -4.52
C ASP A 15 21.88 4.86 -3.00
N SER A 16 22.60 5.77 -2.33
CA SER A 16 22.48 5.99 -0.88
C SER A 16 21.06 6.34 -0.41
N VAL A 17 20.32 7.15 -1.18
CA VAL A 17 18.93 7.52 -0.84
C VAL A 17 18.01 6.33 -1.04
N ARG A 18 18.19 5.60 -2.15
CA ARG A 18 17.39 4.41 -2.44
C ARG A 18 17.58 3.32 -1.38
N GLU A 19 18.82 3.02 -1.02
CA GLU A 19 19.15 2.03 0.02
C GLU A 19 18.51 2.39 1.36
N LYS A 20 18.56 3.67 1.73
CA LYS A 20 17.93 4.13 2.98
C LYS A 20 16.42 3.97 2.96
N LEU A 21 15.77 4.30 1.84
CA LEU A 21 14.32 4.11 1.68
C LEU A 21 13.94 2.63 1.71
N GLU A 22 14.70 1.76 1.05
CA GLU A 22 14.46 0.30 1.08
C GLU A 22 14.62 -0.28 2.49
N TYR A 23 15.63 0.17 3.24
CA TYR A 23 15.81 -0.21 4.65
C TYR A 23 14.60 0.21 5.51
N LEU A 24 14.14 1.45 5.38
CA LEU A 24 12.99 1.95 6.13
C LEU A 24 11.70 1.22 5.77
N ALA A 25 11.49 0.94 4.48
CA ALA A 25 10.32 0.21 4.00
C ALA A 25 10.26 -1.20 4.63
N LYS A 26 11.40 -1.91 4.66
CA LYS A 26 11.52 -3.22 5.32
C LYS A 26 11.29 -3.13 6.83
N LYS A 27 11.90 -2.14 7.49
CA LYS A 27 11.76 -1.94 8.94
C LYS A 27 10.30 -1.75 9.36
N GLU A 28 9.50 -1.11 8.51
CA GLU A 28 8.09 -0.81 8.77
C GLU A 28 7.13 -1.81 8.09
N ASN A 29 7.64 -2.91 7.55
CA ASN A 29 6.87 -3.95 6.86
C ASN A 29 5.90 -3.40 5.78
N ARG A 30 6.36 -2.39 5.02
CA ARG A 30 5.59 -1.74 3.95
C ARG A 30 6.35 -1.72 2.64
N SER A 31 5.63 -1.54 1.52
CA SER A 31 6.27 -1.41 0.20
C SER A 31 7.00 -0.08 0.06
N LEU A 32 8.07 -0.06 -0.76
CA LEU A 32 8.83 1.15 -1.06
C LEU A 32 7.93 2.28 -1.59
N ASN A 33 6.99 1.94 -2.48
CA ASN A 33 6.05 2.91 -3.04
C ASN A 33 5.14 3.50 -1.97
N ASN A 34 4.62 2.67 -1.06
CA ASN A 34 3.77 3.15 0.03
C ASN A 34 4.54 4.05 1.01
N LEU A 35 5.80 3.70 1.32
CA LEU A 35 6.69 4.54 2.10
C LEU A 35 6.89 5.90 1.42
N VAL A 36 7.28 5.93 0.14
CA VAL A 36 7.55 7.17 -0.60
C VAL A 36 6.31 8.04 -0.67
N ASP A 37 5.15 7.46 -0.98
CA ASP A 37 3.88 8.20 -1.05
C ASP A 37 3.50 8.79 0.32
N THR A 38 3.72 8.03 1.40
CA THR A 38 3.49 8.49 2.77
C THR A 38 4.41 9.66 3.14
N LEU A 39 5.69 9.56 2.83
CA LEU A 39 6.67 10.62 3.11
C LEU A 39 6.34 11.89 2.32
N LEU A 40 5.99 11.76 1.04
CA LEU A 40 5.58 12.89 0.21
C LEU A 40 4.31 13.55 0.77
N ALA A 41 3.31 12.76 1.16
CA ALA A 41 2.09 13.28 1.76
C ALA A 41 2.36 14.03 3.07
N GLN A 42 3.25 13.51 3.93
CA GLN A 42 3.65 14.17 5.18
C GLN A 42 4.35 15.51 4.92
N VAL A 43 5.32 15.56 4.00
CA VAL A 43 6.05 16.79 3.65
C VAL A 43 5.11 17.85 3.07
N LEU A 44 4.11 17.42 2.31
CA LEU A 44 3.11 18.31 1.71
C LEU A 44 1.96 18.68 2.66
N GLY A 45 1.96 18.18 3.90
CA GLY A 45 0.86 18.39 4.86
C GLY A 45 -0.46 17.76 4.42
N LEU A 46 -0.42 16.80 3.49
CA LEU A 46 -1.58 16.06 2.98
C LEU A 46 -1.96 14.87 3.87
N ARG A 47 -1.15 14.60 4.91
CA ARG A 47 -1.40 13.56 5.90
C ARG A 47 -1.00 14.09 7.26
N GLU A 48 -1.94 14.17 8.19
CA GLU A 48 -1.65 14.57 9.56
C GLU A 48 -0.81 13.50 10.25
N VAL A 49 0.30 13.92 10.88
CA VAL A 49 1.13 13.04 11.71
C VAL A 49 0.32 12.74 12.98
N GLY A 50 -0.52 11.71 12.94
CA GLY A 50 -1.39 11.40 14.08
C GLY A 50 -2.56 10.46 13.80
N GLU A 51 -2.91 10.18 12.54
CA GLU A 51 -3.87 9.10 12.26
C GLU A 51 -3.16 7.75 12.50
N GLU A 52 -3.27 7.25 13.74
CA GLU A 52 -3.37 5.81 13.95
C GLU A 52 -4.37 5.30 12.92
N TYR A 53 -3.90 4.52 11.96
CA TYR A 53 -4.82 3.66 11.24
C TYR A 53 -5.40 2.74 12.29
N GLU A 54 -6.60 3.07 12.78
CA GLU A 54 -7.47 2.07 13.38
C GLU A 54 -7.60 1.00 12.30
N LEU A 55 -6.83 -0.08 12.48
CA LEU A 55 -7.08 -1.30 11.75
C LEU A 55 -8.55 -1.60 12.01
N PRO A 56 -9.35 -1.85 10.96
CA PRO A 56 -10.72 -2.31 11.13
C PRO A 56 -10.73 -3.41 12.21
N GLU A 57 -11.69 -3.41 13.14
CA GLU A 57 -11.72 -4.38 14.25
C GLU A 57 -11.55 -5.84 13.77
N ASP A 58 -11.94 -6.10 12.53
CA ASP A 58 -11.86 -7.37 11.82
C ASP A 58 -10.53 -7.65 11.11
N PHE A 59 -9.55 -6.74 11.13
CA PHE A 59 -8.22 -6.98 10.57
C PHE A 59 -7.47 -8.10 11.33
N HIS A 60 -7.74 -8.24 12.63
CA HIS A 60 -7.22 -9.34 13.45
C HIS A 60 -8.04 -10.62 13.33
N ASN A 61 -9.24 -10.57 12.73
CA ASN A 61 -9.98 -11.76 12.38
C ASN A 61 -9.30 -12.37 11.15
N GLY A 62 -8.34 -13.26 11.42
CA GLY A 62 -7.68 -14.02 10.37
C GLY A 62 -8.72 -14.64 9.45
N ILE A 63 -8.75 -14.19 8.20
CA ILE A 63 -9.61 -14.79 7.18
C ILE A 63 -9.29 -16.27 7.08
N THR A 64 -10.32 -17.10 7.04
CA THR A 64 -10.11 -18.53 6.86
C THR A 64 -9.53 -18.81 5.48
N LYS A 65 -8.79 -19.92 5.34
CA LYS A 65 -8.26 -20.35 4.03
C LYS A 65 -9.37 -20.42 2.97
N SER A 66 -10.58 -20.81 3.35
CA SER A 66 -11.77 -20.84 2.50
C SER A 66 -12.15 -19.45 1.97
N GLU A 67 -12.14 -18.42 2.82
CA GLU A 67 -12.49 -17.06 2.43
C GLU A 67 -11.42 -16.43 1.53
N LEU A 68 -10.15 -16.68 1.83
CA LEU A 68 -9.03 -16.28 0.96
C LEU A 68 -9.16 -16.90 -0.44
N MET A 69 -9.40 -18.21 -0.51
CA MET A 69 -9.51 -18.93 -1.79
C MET A 69 -10.72 -18.45 -2.60
N LYS A 70 -11.83 -18.13 -1.95
CA LYS A 70 -13.03 -17.59 -2.60
C LYS A 70 -12.76 -16.21 -3.21
N GLY A 71 -12.07 -15.33 -2.50
CA GLY A 71 -11.66 -14.02 -3.04
C GLY A 71 -10.74 -14.14 -4.26
N ILE A 72 -9.76 -15.04 -4.20
CA ILE A 72 -8.86 -15.33 -5.33
C ILE A 72 -9.67 -15.84 -6.54
N GLU A 73 -10.63 -16.74 -6.33
CA GLU A 73 -11.46 -17.30 -7.41
C GLU A 73 -12.35 -16.23 -8.07
N GLU A 74 -12.95 -15.34 -7.27
CA GLU A 74 -13.75 -14.23 -7.76
C GLU A 74 -12.93 -13.23 -8.59
N ASP A 75 -11.70 -12.95 -8.16
CA ASP A 75 -10.79 -12.07 -8.90
C ASP A 75 -10.27 -12.71 -10.18
N LEU A 76 -9.97 -14.01 -10.17
CA LEU A 76 -9.64 -14.75 -11.40
C LEU A 76 -10.81 -14.75 -12.38
N LYS A 77 -12.05 -14.94 -11.93
CA LYS A 77 -13.24 -14.87 -12.79
C LYS A 77 -13.38 -13.51 -13.48
N LYS A 78 -13.08 -12.40 -12.79
CA LYS A 78 -13.10 -11.05 -13.40
C LYS A 78 -12.04 -10.88 -14.49
N ILE A 79 -10.91 -11.57 -14.38
CA ILE A 79 -9.80 -11.50 -15.35
C ILE A 79 -10.10 -12.37 -16.58
N TYR A 80 -10.69 -13.54 -16.39
CA TYR A 80 -10.90 -14.53 -17.45
C TYR A 80 -12.29 -14.48 -18.11
N HIS A 81 -13.27 -13.79 -17.53
CA HIS A 81 -14.59 -13.54 -18.14
C HIS A 81 -14.76 -12.08 -18.61
N LYS A 82 -13.79 -11.60 -19.39
CA LYS A 82 -13.94 -10.36 -20.19
C LYS A 82 -14.38 -10.68 -21.60
#